data_AF-A0A6B2CXG1-F1
#
_entry.id   AF-A0A6B2CXG1-F1
#
_cell.length_a   1.000
_cell.length_b   1.000
_cell.length_c   1.000
_cell.angle_alpha   90.00
_cell.angle_beta   90.00
_cell.angle_gamma   90.00
#
_symmetry.space_group_name_H-M   'P 1'
#
loop_
_entity.id
_entity.type
_entity.pdbx_description
1 polymer ?
#
loop_
_entity_poly.entity_id
_entity_poly.type
_entity_poly.pdbx_seq_one_letter_code
_entity_poly.pdbx_strand_id
1 'polypeptide(L)'
;MVAWSEVSKVCRDYMERRSGYARTNFPYYALHDVPHLENVRHIGRELYLTLGPRDLRYTFYEAFWDCSAYTHDLGMAVGPRELDALGLHTSALRDYLKAEETSAGRGLAGKLSKFPNFFTSYGDNKSFLEWGRVKIPEDVKESDPAFAEFVRRIHPWISYELVKKELAEELRDEFRERGRAMDYAKHVGLVALLHWGAARLDLPPAVFEGYGVDFRFWGAVIMLADALDATEDRATRKLGYIRDVLKNDIGQAVHMAFKILRKVRGVSHSESGVKIAYDRIVLDVGPGREEAELLGFLLFEVGENMYDDYKAAADALHASHGIQLPPLWIKAGDREESLEPYLLHLHEAHEKIENIKLTEDSPYIEELKRSGAPKELVDLLAQKRSPTPQEVCREKCKDLIDLLGVESAESWEYCIQKCEDLVKSLAEKGKNATRPQQRNPLDALAVAVLTQTPADGIVHLILRDLDSREVEKLLKALAH
;
A
#
# COMPACT_ATOMS: atom_id res chain seq x y z
N MET A 1 -25.05 27.18 15.60
CA MET A 1 -24.23 26.10 16.17
C MET A 1 -24.31 24.93 15.22
N VAL A 2 -23.18 24.35 14.84
CA VAL A 2 -23.11 23.22 13.88
C VAL A 2 -23.56 21.94 14.59
N ALA A 3 -24.41 21.13 13.93
CA ALA A 3 -24.83 19.83 14.43
C ALA A 3 -23.81 18.76 14.01
N TRP A 4 -22.78 18.53 14.83
CA TRP A 4 -21.67 17.64 14.48
C TRP A 4 -22.07 16.20 14.18
N SER A 5 -23.16 15.70 14.77
CA SER A 5 -23.72 14.38 14.44
C SER A 5 -24.22 14.31 13.00
N GLU A 6 -24.83 15.38 12.48
CA GLU A 6 -25.28 15.44 11.08
C GLU A 6 -24.07 15.57 10.13
N VAL A 7 -23.03 16.31 10.52
CA VAL A 7 -21.76 16.37 9.76
C VAL A 7 -21.15 14.98 9.60
N SER A 8 -21.02 14.21 10.68
CA SER A 8 -20.50 12.82 10.63
C SER A 8 -21.38 11.94 9.72
N LYS A 9 -22.70 12.07 9.82
CA LYS A 9 -23.65 11.36 8.96
C LYS A 9 -23.48 11.70 7.47
N VAL A 10 -23.35 12.99 7.11
CA VAL A 10 -23.11 13.39 5.72
C VAL A 10 -21.81 12.80 5.17
N CYS A 11 -20.74 12.80 5.98
CA CYS A 11 -19.47 12.18 5.58
C CYS A 11 -19.60 10.67 5.36
N ARG A 12 -20.35 9.98 6.23
CA ARG A 12 -20.64 8.55 6.08
C ARG A 12 -21.48 8.27 4.82
N ASP A 13 -22.55 9.03 4.60
CA ASP A 13 -23.44 8.87 3.44
C ASP A 13 -22.69 9.16 2.11
N TYR A 14 -21.78 10.15 2.12
CA TYR A 14 -20.87 10.42 1.01
C TYR A 14 -19.94 9.23 0.75
N MET A 15 -19.30 8.70 1.79
CA MET A 15 -18.44 7.52 1.71
C MET A 15 -19.20 6.29 1.19
N GLU A 16 -20.36 5.97 1.73
CA GLU A 16 -21.13 4.77 1.33
C GLU A 16 -21.54 4.84 -0.16
N ARG A 17 -21.97 6.02 -0.62
CA ARG A 17 -22.32 6.27 -2.02
C ARG A 17 -21.12 6.11 -2.95
N ARG A 18 -19.97 6.70 -2.61
CA ARG A 18 -18.73 6.60 -3.42
C ARG A 18 -18.19 5.17 -3.44
N SER A 19 -18.10 4.54 -2.27
CA SER A 19 -17.58 3.18 -2.10
C SER A 19 -18.44 2.15 -2.81
N GLY A 20 -19.78 2.28 -2.73
CA GLY A 20 -20.71 1.40 -3.43
C GLY A 20 -20.58 1.48 -4.94
N TYR A 21 -20.42 2.70 -5.48
CA TYR A 21 -20.13 2.90 -6.90
C TYR A 21 -18.79 2.27 -7.30
N ALA A 22 -17.72 2.58 -6.58
CA ALA A 22 -16.38 2.09 -6.89
C ALA A 22 -16.28 0.57 -6.82
N ARG A 23 -16.86 -0.07 -5.79
CA ARG A 23 -16.88 -1.54 -5.67
C ARG A 23 -17.51 -2.24 -6.88
N THR A 24 -18.46 -1.58 -7.53
CA THR A 24 -19.16 -2.14 -8.70
C THR A 24 -18.36 -1.95 -10.00
N ASN A 25 -17.49 -0.94 -10.06
CA ASN A 25 -16.87 -0.49 -11.31
C ASN A 25 -15.34 -0.65 -11.36
N PHE A 26 -14.67 -0.67 -10.21
CA PHE A 26 -13.20 -0.60 -10.09
C PHE A 26 -12.66 -1.81 -9.33
N PRO A 27 -12.10 -2.82 -10.02
CA PRO A 27 -11.57 -4.02 -9.37
C PRO A 27 -10.48 -3.72 -8.32
N TYR A 28 -9.66 -2.68 -8.54
CA TYR A 28 -8.58 -2.29 -7.64
C TYR A 28 -9.05 -1.59 -6.35
N TYR A 29 -10.34 -1.27 -6.22
CA TYR A 29 -10.92 -0.65 -5.03
C TYR A 29 -11.30 -1.67 -3.95
N ALA A 30 -11.32 -2.96 -4.27
CA ALA A 30 -12.02 -3.95 -3.45
C ALA A 30 -11.43 -4.20 -2.04
N LEU A 31 -10.18 -3.84 -1.79
CA LEU A 31 -9.59 -3.85 -0.44
C LEU A 31 -9.70 -2.50 0.28
N HIS A 32 -10.16 -1.46 -0.39
CA HIS A 32 -10.28 -0.09 0.13
C HIS A 32 -11.75 0.32 0.34
N ASP A 33 -12.65 -0.66 0.46
CA ASP A 33 -14.10 -0.48 0.51
C ASP A 33 -14.64 -0.20 1.93
N VAL A 34 -15.97 -0.11 2.07
CA VAL A 34 -16.64 0.32 3.31
C VAL A 34 -16.14 -0.41 4.58
N PRO A 35 -15.99 -1.75 4.61
CA PRO A 35 -15.38 -2.46 5.74
C PRO A 35 -14.04 -1.88 6.20
N HIS A 36 -13.15 -1.55 5.27
CA HIS A 36 -11.85 -0.96 5.60
C HIS A 36 -12.01 0.42 6.24
N LEU A 37 -12.76 1.30 5.58
CA LEU A 37 -12.98 2.67 6.06
C LEU A 37 -13.62 2.68 7.46
N GLU A 38 -14.56 1.77 7.71
CA GLU A 38 -15.16 1.59 9.03
C GLU A 38 -14.15 1.06 10.05
N ASN A 39 -13.33 0.08 9.72
CA ASN A 39 -12.32 -0.43 10.65
C ASN A 39 -11.29 0.64 11.03
N VAL A 40 -10.77 1.39 10.05
CA VAL A 40 -9.87 2.52 10.29
C VAL A 40 -10.53 3.53 11.22
N ARG A 41 -11.78 3.91 10.94
CA ARG A 41 -12.56 4.80 11.81
C ARG A 41 -12.67 4.28 13.24
N HIS A 42 -12.94 2.99 13.44
CA HIS A 42 -13.05 2.42 14.78
C HIS A 42 -11.68 2.38 15.48
N ILE A 43 -10.64 1.89 14.81
CA ILE A 43 -9.28 1.77 15.36
C ILE A 43 -8.78 3.15 15.79
N GLY A 44 -8.87 4.16 14.93
CA GLY A 44 -8.39 5.49 15.29
C GLY A 44 -9.23 6.16 16.36
N ARG A 45 -10.53 5.85 16.49
CA ARG A 45 -11.35 6.29 17.63
C ARG A 45 -10.84 5.72 18.93
N GLU A 46 -10.54 4.42 18.97
CA GLU A 46 -9.93 3.78 20.15
C GLU A 46 -8.54 4.37 20.44
N LEU A 47 -7.72 4.65 19.42
CA LEU A 47 -6.41 5.29 19.57
C LEU A 47 -6.51 6.66 20.24
N TYR A 48 -7.28 7.60 19.68
CA TYR A 48 -7.31 8.95 20.24
C TYR A 48 -8.07 9.03 21.57
N LEU A 49 -9.05 8.16 21.82
CA LEU A 49 -9.75 8.12 23.11
C LEU A 49 -8.89 7.52 24.22
N THR A 50 -8.02 6.57 23.88
CA THR A 50 -7.13 5.91 24.84
C THR A 50 -5.85 6.72 25.05
N LEU A 51 -5.19 7.15 23.98
CA LEU A 51 -3.86 7.77 24.03
C LEU A 51 -3.89 9.30 23.93
N GLY A 52 -4.97 9.87 23.38
CA GLY A 52 -5.06 11.30 23.09
C GLY A 52 -5.41 12.16 24.30
N PRO A 53 -5.27 13.50 24.15
CA PRO A 53 -5.69 14.47 25.15
C PRO A 53 -7.17 14.36 25.56
N ARG A 54 -7.47 14.67 26.83
CA ARG A 54 -8.83 14.52 27.39
C ARG A 54 -9.88 15.43 26.74
N ASP A 55 -9.46 16.56 26.20
CA ASP A 55 -10.29 17.52 25.49
C ASP A 55 -10.71 17.04 24.10
N LEU A 56 -10.16 15.94 23.58
CA LEU A 56 -10.63 15.33 22.33
C LEU A 56 -11.99 14.62 22.44
N ARG A 57 -12.66 14.66 23.60
CA ARG A 57 -13.96 14.03 23.84
C ARG A 57 -15.16 14.88 23.41
N TYR A 58 -14.93 16.02 22.75
CA TYR A 58 -16.00 16.83 22.19
C TYR A 58 -16.54 16.23 20.89
N THR A 59 -17.84 16.39 20.63
CA THR A 59 -18.53 15.90 19.42
C THR A 59 -17.92 16.43 18.12
N PHE A 60 -17.24 17.59 18.17
CA PHE A 60 -16.47 18.11 17.04
C PHE A 60 -15.38 17.13 16.61
N TYR A 61 -14.54 16.67 17.55
CA TYR A 61 -13.42 15.79 17.24
C TYR A 61 -13.88 14.40 16.82
N GLU A 62 -15.02 13.93 17.33
CA GLU A 62 -15.65 12.71 16.83
C GLU A 62 -16.05 12.85 15.35
N ALA A 63 -16.76 13.93 14.99
CA ALA A 63 -17.16 14.17 13.61
C ALA A 63 -15.97 14.45 12.68
N PHE A 64 -14.96 15.17 13.17
CA PHE A 64 -13.73 15.45 12.45
C PHE A 64 -12.99 14.16 12.11
N TRP A 65 -12.81 13.30 13.12
CA TRP A 65 -12.21 11.99 12.94
C TRP A 65 -13.02 11.09 12.00
N ASP A 66 -14.34 10.97 12.21
CA ASP A 66 -15.20 10.15 11.37
C ASP A 66 -15.08 10.58 9.90
N CYS A 67 -15.16 11.88 9.61
CA CYS A 67 -15.00 12.41 8.27
C CYS A 67 -13.61 12.13 7.67
N SER A 68 -12.53 12.28 8.45
CA SER A 68 -11.17 11.99 7.99
C SER A 68 -10.97 10.50 7.68
N ALA A 69 -11.43 9.61 8.56
CA ALA A 69 -11.36 8.17 8.35
C ALA A 69 -12.20 7.72 7.15
N TYR A 70 -13.41 8.26 6.99
CA TYR A 70 -14.27 7.91 5.85
C TYR A 70 -13.74 8.39 4.49
N THR A 71 -12.79 9.32 4.48
CA THR A 71 -12.33 9.95 3.24
C THR A 71 -10.90 9.61 2.86
N HIS A 72 -10.10 9.02 3.75
CA HIS A 72 -8.66 8.78 3.52
C HIS A 72 -8.36 8.02 2.23
N ASP A 73 -9.20 7.03 1.92
CA ASP A 73 -9.02 6.12 0.77
C ASP A 73 -10.02 6.30 -0.36
N LEU A 74 -10.87 7.34 -0.32
CA LEU A 74 -11.81 7.60 -1.41
C LEU A 74 -11.12 7.98 -2.73
N GLY A 75 -9.84 8.32 -2.70
CA GLY A 75 -9.01 8.47 -3.89
C GLY A 75 -8.83 7.16 -4.67
N MET A 76 -9.06 6.00 -4.06
CA MET A 76 -9.14 4.70 -4.76
C MET A 76 -10.50 4.52 -5.46
N ALA A 77 -11.49 5.37 -5.20
CA ALA A 77 -12.85 5.28 -5.72
C ALA A 77 -13.09 6.18 -6.95
N VAL A 78 -12.09 6.36 -7.82
CA VAL A 78 -12.16 7.23 -9.01
C VAL A 78 -11.82 6.54 -10.33
N GLY A 79 -12.60 6.83 -11.38
CA GLY A 79 -12.32 6.33 -12.73
C GLY A 79 -11.33 7.21 -13.53
N PRO A 80 -10.82 6.73 -14.68
CA PRO A 80 -9.90 7.49 -15.55
C PRO A 80 -10.37 8.90 -15.89
N ARG A 81 -11.63 9.03 -16.33
CA ARG A 81 -12.22 10.33 -16.73
C ARG A 81 -12.37 11.30 -15.57
N GLU A 82 -12.74 10.76 -14.41
CA GLU A 82 -12.91 11.54 -13.20
C GLU A 82 -11.57 12.05 -12.69
N LEU A 83 -10.55 11.18 -12.65
CA LEU A 83 -9.20 11.57 -12.26
C LEU A 83 -8.64 12.67 -13.17
N ASP A 84 -8.86 12.58 -14.49
CA ASP A 84 -8.46 13.63 -15.42
C ASP A 84 -9.19 14.95 -15.12
N ALA A 85 -10.50 14.89 -14.85
CA ALA A 85 -11.33 16.05 -14.52
C ALA A 85 -10.96 16.71 -13.18
N LEU A 86 -10.40 15.96 -12.23
CA LEU A 86 -9.87 16.53 -10.98
C LEU A 86 -8.70 17.50 -11.24
N GLY A 87 -7.98 17.34 -12.36
CA GLY A 87 -6.96 18.27 -12.77
C GLY A 87 -5.82 18.41 -11.77
N LEU A 88 -5.40 17.28 -11.19
CA LEU A 88 -4.38 17.23 -10.15
C LEU A 88 -3.08 17.86 -10.67
N HIS A 89 -2.52 18.77 -9.86
CA HIS A 89 -1.28 19.48 -10.17
C HIS A 89 -0.31 19.42 -8.99
N THR A 90 0.94 19.05 -9.24
CA THR A 90 1.97 18.81 -8.20
C THR A 90 2.20 19.99 -7.26
N SER A 91 1.97 21.22 -7.72
CA SER A 91 2.02 22.42 -6.89
C SER A 91 1.09 22.39 -5.68
N ALA A 92 0.00 21.60 -5.72
CA ALA A 92 -0.92 21.41 -4.60
C ALA A 92 -0.27 20.65 -3.41
N LEU A 93 0.83 19.94 -3.66
CA LEU A 93 1.53 19.12 -2.66
C LEU A 93 2.77 19.80 -2.08
N ARG A 94 3.18 20.96 -2.62
CA ARG A 94 4.46 21.61 -2.32
C ARG A 94 4.76 21.71 -0.82
N ASP A 95 3.75 22.07 -0.03
CA ASP A 95 3.91 22.37 1.40
C ASP A 95 3.64 21.14 2.30
N TYR A 96 3.25 20.00 1.72
CA TYR A 96 2.80 18.82 2.45
C TYR A 96 3.73 17.61 2.32
N LEU A 97 4.73 17.64 1.44
CA LEU A 97 5.65 16.52 1.23
C LEU A 97 6.91 16.59 2.09
N LYS A 98 7.48 15.42 2.40
CA LYS A 98 8.81 15.30 3.00
C LYS A 98 9.89 15.84 2.06
N ALA A 99 10.99 16.33 2.61
CA ALA A 99 12.05 16.98 1.82
C ALA A 99 12.65 16.04 0.77
N GLU A 100 12.91 14.78 1.13
CA GLU A 100 13.43 13.74 0.25
C GLU A 100 12.53 13.44 -0.95
N GLU A 101 11.20 13.55 -0.77
CA GLU A 101 10.22 13.30 -1.83
C GLU A 101 10.18 14.43 -2.87
N THR A 102 10.67 15.62 -2.50
CA THR A 102 10.79 16.77 -3.43
C THR A 102 12.03 16.70 -4.33
N SER A 103 12.95 15.76 -4.07
CA SER A 103 14.21 15.63 -4.81
C SER A 103 14.02 15.00 -6.20
N ALA A 104 14.70 15.56 -7.22
CA ALA A 104 14.66 15.04 -8.58
C ALA A 104 15.31 13.65 -8.68
N GLY A 105 14.62 12.70 -9.31
CA GLY A 105 15.16 11.37 -9.68
C GLY A 105 15.18 10.29 -8.59
N ARG A 106 14.91 10.62 -7.31
CA ARG A 106 14.81 9.62 -6.22
C ARG A 106 13.55 9.72 -5.35
N GLY A 107 12.92 10.90 -5.26
CA GLY A 107 11.66 11.08 -4.54
C GLY A 107 10.42 10.68 -5.35
N LEU A 108 9.27 11.27 -5.00
CA LEU A 108 7.98 11.04 -5.62
C LEU A 108 8.01 11.20 -7.14
N ALA A 109 8.76 12.19 -7.67
CA ALA A 109 8.97 12.34 -9.11
C ALA A 109 9.61 11.11 -9.76
N GLY A 110 10.60 10.48 -9.13
CA GLY A 110 11.22 9.25 -9.65
C GLY A 110 10.24 8.08 -9.63
N LYS A 111 9.44 7.97 -8.58
CA LYS A 111 8.38 6.94 -8.44
C LYS A 111 7.34 7.09 -9.55
N LEU A 112 6.87 8.32 -9.78
CA LEU A 112 5.87 8.62 -10.79
C LEU A 112 6.42 8.60 -12.23
N SER A 113 7.74 8.73 -12.44
CA SER A 113 8.37 8.67 -13.79
C SER A 113 8.19 7.35 -14.52
N LYS A 114 7.80 6.30 -13.80
CA LYS A 114 7.42 5.01 -14.36
C LYS A 114 6.06 5.06 -15.08
N PHE A 115 5.28 6.11 -14.86
CA PHE A 115 3.97 6.36 -15.46
C PHE A 115 4.00 7.60 -16.38
N PRO A 116 4.88 7.64 -17.41
CA PRO A 116 5.07 8.83 -18.23
C PRO A 116 3.83 9.22 -19.06
N ASN A 117 2.89 8.28 -19.24
CA ASN A 117 1.64 8.53 -19.96
C ASN A 117 0.59 9.22 -19.10
N PHE A 118 0.71 9.16 -17.77
CA PHE A 118 -0.25 9.76 -16.82
C PHE A 118 0.20 11.11 -16.29
N PHE A 119 1.46 11.48 -16.50
CA PHE A 119 2.04 12.74 -16.03
C PHE A 119 2.68 13.53 -17.17
N THR A 120 2.29 14.79 -17.27
CA THR A 120 2.95 15.74 -18.15
C THR A 120 4.17 16.36 -17.45
N SER A 121 5.28 16.56 -18.16
CA SER A 121 6.44 17.31 -17.66
C SER A 121 6.52 18.68 -18.32
N TYR A 122 6.93 19.70 -17.57
CA TYR A 122 7.25 21.03 -18.10
C TYR A 122 8.78 21.17 -18.23
N GLY A 123 9.31 20.99 -19.44
CA GLY A 123 10.73 21.21 -19.75
C GLY A 123 11.61 19.95 -19.69
N ASP A 124 12.91 20.15 -19.95
CA ASP A 124 13.89 19.07 -20.13
C ASP A 124 14.44 18.52 -18.79
N ASN A 125 14.25 19.25 -17.69
CA ASN A 125 14.56 18.77 -16.34
C ASN A 125 13.35 18.06 -15.73
N LYS A 126 13.57 16.86 -15.16
CA LYS A 126 12.54 16.04 -14.53
C LYS A 126 12.47 16.26 -13.01
N SER A 127 12.47 17.50 -12.53
CA SER A 127 12.28 17.77 -11.09
C SER A 127 10.80 17.76 -10.70
N PHE A 128 10.45 17.35 -9.46
CA PHE A 128 9.04 17.28 -9.03
C PHE A 128 8.29 18.61 -9.16
N LEU A 129 8.98 19.75 -9.00
CA LEU A 129 8.39 21.09 -9.15
C LEU A 129 8.10 21.47 -10.60
N GLU A 130 8.74 20.80 -11.57
CA GLU A 130 8.50 20.92 -13.02
C GLU A 130 7.55 19.84 -13.55
N TRP A 131 7.20 18.84 -12.72
CA TRP A 131 6.17 17.89 -13.05
C TRP A 131 4.81 18.59 -13.08
N GLY A 132 4.09 18.39 -14.17
CA GLY A 132 2.85 19.10 -14.46
C GLY A 132 1.61 18.37 -14.00
N ARG A 133 0.52 18.63 -14.71
CA ARG A 133 -0.81 18.08 -14.44
C ARG A 133 -0.83 16.56 -14.69
N VAL A 134 -1.59 15.84 -13.87
CA VAL A 134 -2.03 14.47 -14.18
C VAL A 134 -2.93 14.54 -15.41
N LYS A 135 -2.63 13.72 -16.43
CA LYS A 135 -3.41 13.63 -17.66
C LYS A 135 -3.68 12.18 -17.97
N ILE A 136 -4.94 11.78 -18.05
CA ILE A 136 -5.28 10.38 -18.34
C ILE A 136 -5.60 10.23 -19.84
N PRO A 137 -4.87 9.36 -20.58
CA PRO A 137 -5.18 9.07 -21.98
C PRO A 137 -6.62 8.57 -22.17
N GLU A 138 -7.23 8.92 -23.30
CA GLU A 138 -8.66 8.63 -23.57
C GLU A 138 -9.00 7.13 -23.68
N ASP A 139 -8.01 6.30 -23.99
CA ASP A 139 -8.13 4.85 -24.22
C ASP A 139 -7.91 4.00 -22.96
N VAL A 140 -7.52 4.61 -21.85
CA VAL A 140 -7.28 3.93 -20.57
C VAL A 140 -8.60 3.48 -19.97
N LYS A 141 -8.66 2.20 -19.61
CA LYS A 141 -9.82 1.57 -18.98
C LYS A 141 -9.62 1.47 -17.47
N GLU A 142 -10.73 1.38 -16.75
CA GLU A 142 -10.77 1.15 -15.30
C GLU A 142 -10.07 -0.16 -14.90
N SER A 143 -10.06 -1.16 -15.79
CA SER A 143 -9.41 -2.45 -15.55
C SER A 143 -7.92 -2.48 -15.93
N ASP A 144 -7.34 -1.36 -16.37
CA ASP A 144 -5.93 -1.30 -16.74
C ASP A 144 -5.02 -1.42 -15.49
N PRO A 145 -4.15 -2.44 -15.41
CA PRO A 145 -3.27 -2.62 -14.25
C PRO A 145 -2.33 -1.44 -14.00
N ALA A 146 -1.84 -0.77 -15.05
CA ALA A 146 -0.97 0.39 -14.91
C ALA A 146 -1.73 1.58 -14.33
N PHE A 147 -3.00 1.75 -14.71
CA PHE A 147 -3.87 2.76 -14.11
C PHE A 147 -4.18 2.45 -12.65
N ALA A 148 -4.49 1.18 -12.31
CA ALA A 148 -4.73 0.76 -10.94
C ALA A 148 -3.51 1.01 -10.03
N GLU A 149 -2.31 0.64 -10.47
CA GLU A 149 -1.07 0.89 -9.74
C GLU A 149 -0.81 2.39 -9.59
N PHE A 150 -1.10 3.17 -10.63
CA PHE A 150 -0.99 4.62 -10.60
C PHE A 150 -1.90 5.26 -9.55
N VAL A 151 -3.21 4.93 -9.58
CA VAL A 151 -4.19 5.40 -8.60
C VAL A 151 -3.77 5.03 -7.19
N ARG A 152 -3.38 3.77 -6.96
CA ARG A 152 -2.87 3.31 -5.65
C ARG A 152 -1.67 4.12 -5.17
N ARG A 153 -0.81 4.60 -6.07
CA ARG A 153 0.37 5.37 -5.66
C ARG A 153 0.04 6.77 -5.17
N ILE A 154 -1.04 7.37 -5.67
CA ILE A 154 -1.39 8.78 -5.41
C ILE A 154 -2.77 8.96 -4.77
N HIS A 155 -3.46 7.88 -4.38
CA HIS A 155 -4.81 7.95 -3.82
C HIS A 155 -4.96 8.91 -2.63
N PRO A 156 -3.98 9.13 -1.72
CA PRO A 156 -4.17 10.09 -0.64
C PRO A 156 -4.26 11.53 -1.17
N TRP A 157 -3.54 11.82 -2.26
CA TRP A 157 -3.63 13.09 -2.97
C TRP A 157 -4.96 13.24 -3.71
N ILE A 158 -5.42 12.17 -4.35
CA ILE A 158 -6.75 12.14 -4.98
C ILE A 158 -7.83 12.43 -3.91
N SER A 159 -7.80 11.73 -2.77
CA SER A 159 -8.70 11.93 -1.63
C SER A 159 -8.73 13.37 -1.16
N TYR A 160 -7.56 14.00 -0.96
CA TYR A 160 -7.47 15.40 -0.55
C TYR A 160 -8.19 16.35 -1.52
N GLU A 161 -7.96 16.22 -2.82
CA GLU A 161 -8.58 17.09 -3.83
C GLU A 161 -10.08 16.78 -4.03
N LEU A 162 -10.47 15.52 -3.90
CA LEU A 162 -11.88 15.10 -3.92
C LEU A 162 -12.66 15.72 -2.76
N VAL A 163 -12.17 15.55 -1.54
CA VAL A 163 -12.83 16.04 -0.32
C VAL A 163 -13.03 17.55 -0.39
N LYS A 164 -12.00 18.29 -0.80
CA LYS A 164 -12.09 19.75 -0.97
C LYS A 164 -13.16 20.19 -1.97
N LYS A 165 -13.39 19.42 -3.02
CA LYS A 165 -14.32 19.78 -4.10
C LYS A 165 -15.73 19.28 -3.84
N GLU A 166 -15.89 18.02 -3.46
CA GLU A 166 -17.18 17.34 -3.40
C GLU A 166 -17.75 17.33 -1.99
N LEU A 167 -17.00 16.86 -0.99
CA LEU A 167 -17.50 16.82 0.38
C LEU A 167 -17.83 18.23 0.89
N ALA A 168 -17.07 19.24 0.49
CA ALA A 168 -17.38 20.64 0.81
C ALA A 168 -18.77 21.07 0.33
N GLU A 169 -19.22 20.60 -0.83
CA GLU A 169 -20.56 20.92 -1.35
C GLU A 169 -21.64 20.10 -0.63
N GLU A 170 -21.36 18.84 -0.31
CA GLU A 170 -22.27 17.98 0.49
C GLU A 170 -22.49 18.53 1.91
N LEU A 171 -21.47 19.14 2.51
CA LEU A 171 -21.52 19.72 3.85
C LEU A 171 -22.11 21.14 3.90
N ARG A 172 -22.44 21.73 2.75
CA ARG A 172 -22.79 23.15 2.65
C ARG A 172 -23.99 23.54 3.54
N ASP A 173 -25.00 22.68 3.60
CA ASP A 173 -26.23 22.96 4.36
C ASP A 173 -26.00 22.88 5.87
N GLU A 174 -25.14 21.97 6.33
CA GLU A 174 -24.78 21.82 7.76
C GLU A 174 -24.00 23.02 8.29
N PHE A 175 -23.10 23.57 7.47
CA PHE A 175 -22.33 24.75 7.84
C PHE A 175 -23.08 26.06 7.58
N ARG A 176 -24.13 26.06 6.75
CA ARG A 176 -24.92 27.24 6.32
C ARG A 176 -24.11 28.33 5.60
N GLU A 177 -22.83 28.08 5.36
CA GLU A 177 -21.89 28.99 4.72
C GLU A 177 -20.85 28.17 3.96
N ARG A 178 -20.72 28.46 2.65
CA ARG A 178 -19.85 27.69 1.76
C ARG A 178 -18.38 27.75 2.16
N GLY A 179 -17.89 28.92 2.58
CA GLY A 179 -16.50 29.08 3.02
C GLY A 179 -16.15 28.17 4.20
N ARG A 180 -17.03 28.09 5.20
CA ARG A 180 -16.86 27.24 6.38
C ARG A 180 -16.85 25.75 6.04
N ALA A 181 -17.75 25.31 5.15
CA ALA A 181 -17.74 23.92 4.66
C ALA A 181 -16.45 23.58 3.90
N MET A 182 -15.97 24.49 3.05
CA MET A 182 -14.72 24.32 2.31
C MET A 182 -13.50 24.25 3.24
N ASP A 183 -13.43 25.11 4.26
CA ASP A 183 -12.33 25.09 5.23
C ASP A 183 -12.33 23.81 6.08
N TYR A 184 -13.50 23.34 6.53
CA TYR A 184 -13.63 22.06 7.21
C TYR A 184 -13.18 20.89 6.33
N ALA A 185 -13.71 20.82 5.10
CA ALA A 185 -13.36 19.78 4.14
C ALA A 185 -11.86 19.82 3.80
N LYS A 186 -11.24 21.00 3.72
CA LYS A 186 -9.79 21.13 3.54
C LYS A 186 -9.01 20.52 4.70
N HIS A 187 -9.42 20.75 5.95
CA HIS A 187 -8.75 20.15 7.10
C HIS A 187 -8.96 18.63 7.17
N VAL A 188 -10.18 18.14 6.92
CA VAL A 188 -10.50 16.71 6.83
C VAL A 188 -9.66 16.04 5.74
N GLY A 189 -9.65 16.62 4.53
CA GLY A 189 -8.88 16.13 3.40
C GLY A 189 -7.38 16.18 3.65
N LEU A 190 -6.89 17.16 4.40
CA LEU A 190 -5.48 17.23 4.77
C LEU A 190 -5.12 16.07 5.69
N VAL A 191 -5.94 15.74 6.69
CA VAL A 191 -5.71 14.52 7.50
C VAL A 191 -5.72 13.27 6.62
N ALA A 192 -6.68 13.16 5.70
CA ALA A 192 -6.71 12.09 4.70
C ALA A 192 -5.40 12.00 3.88
N LEU A 193 -4.78 13.13 3.50
CA LEU A 193 -3.48 13.13 2.80
C LEU A 193 -2.33 12.56 3.65
N LEU A 194 -2.38 12.74 4.97
CA LEU A 194 -1.25 12.51 5.87
C LEU A 194 -0.94 11.04 6.14
N HIS A 195 -1.84 10.11 5.80
CA HIS A 195 -1.49 8.67 5.83
C HIS A 195 -0.54 8.28 4.68
N TRP A 196 -0.30 9.18 3.71
CA TRP A 196 0.65 8.92 2.65
C TRP A 196 2.09 8.93 3.18
N GLY A 197 2.85 7.86 2.95
CA GLY A 197 4.27 7.80 3.32
C GLY A 197 5.14 8.92 2.72
N ALA A 198 4.65 9.64 1.69
CA ALA A 198 5.34 10.81 1.12
C ALA A 198 5.03 12.15 1.83
N ALA A 199 3.97 12.20 2.64
CA ALA A 199 3.54 13.39 3.35
C ALA A 199 4.35 13.61 4.64
N ARG A 200 4.55 14.86 5.02
CA ARG A 200 5.21 15.23 6.28
C ARG A 200 4.17 15.45 7.38
N LEU A 201 4.44 14.96 8.59
CA LEU A 201 3.53 15.08 9.74
C LEU A 201 3.73 16.36 10.56
N ASP A 202 4.85 17.07 10.40
CA ASP A 202 5.18 18.29 11.13
C ASP A 202 4.54 19.55 10.51
N LEU A 203 3.25 19.47 10.22
CA LEU A 203 2.45 20.60 9.76
C LEU A 203 2.03 21.51 10.92
N PRO A 204 1.92 22.83 10.70
CA PRO A 204 1.45 23.75 11.72
C PRO A 204 0.00 23.48 12.09
N PRO A 205 -0.39 23.59 13.37
CA PRO A 205 -1.77 23.41 13.79
C PRO A 205 -2.67 24.51 13.21
N ALA A 206 -3.97 24.22 13.12
CA ALA A 206 -5.00 25.19 12.74
C ALA A 206 -6.04 25.36 13.85
N VAL A 207 -6.92 26.36 13.69
CA VAL A 207 -8.11 26.53 14.52
C VAL A 207 -9.33 26.58 13.62
N PHE A 208 -10.36 25.82 13.96
CA PHE A 208 -11.63 25.83 13.25
C PHE A 208 -12.77 25.93 14.26
N GLU A 209 -13.63 26.95 14.14
CA GLU A 209 -14.77 27.16 15.07
C GLU A 209 -14.36 27.22 16.56
N GLY A 210 -13.13 27.64 16.86
CA GLY A 210 -12.58 27.66 18.22
C GLY A 210 -11.97 26.33 18.70
N TYR A 211 -12.05 25.26 17.89
CA TYR A 211 -11.38 23.99 18.16
C TYR A 211 -9.98 23.98 17.54
N GLY A 212 -8.98 23.58 18.33
CA GLY A 212 -7.62 23.36 17.83
C GLY A 212 -7.55 22.08 17.00
N VAL A 213 -6.91 22.15 15.83
CA VAL A 213 -6.67 21.00 14.95
C VAL A 213 -5.16 20.82 14.82
N ASP A 214 -4.63 19.82 15.53
CA ASP A 214 -3.23 19.42 15.42
C ASP A 214 -3.08 18.35 14.32
N PHE A 215 -2.59 18.78 13.15
CA PHE A 215 -2.38 17.86 12.02
C PHE A 215 -1.29 16.83 12.26
N ARG A 216 -0.32 17.11 13.14
CA ARG A 216 0.68 16.10 13.53
C ARG A 216 0.02 14.96 14.29
N PHE A 217 -0.83 15.31 15.25
CA PHE A 217 -1.61 14.33 16.01
C PHE A 217 -2.55 13.54 15.10
N TRP A 218 -3.43 14.22 14.36
CA TRP A 218 -4.43 13.54 13.53
C TRP A 218 -3.82 12.76 12.37
N GLY A 219 -2.72 13.26 11.79
CA GLY A 219 -1.93 12.54 10.79
C GLY A 219 -1.32 11.25 11.33
N ALA A 220 -0.81 11.27 12.57
CA ALA A 220 -0.30 10.05 13.21
C ALA A 220 -1.42 9.04 13.52
N VAL A 221 -2.59 9.53 13.97
CA VAL A 221 -3.75 8.65 14.26
C VAL A 221 -4.27 7.98 12.99
N ILE A 222 -4.44 8.71 11.88
CA ILE A 222 -4.94 8.10 10.63
C ILE A 222 -3.93 7.12 10.03
N MET A 223 -2.64 7.47 10.02
CA MET A 223 -1.56 6.61 9.55
C MET A 223 -1.53 5.29 10.33
N LEU A 224 -1.53 5.38 11.67
CA LEU A 224 -1.53 4.18 12.51
C LEU A 224 -2.82 3.37 12.39
N ALA A 225 -3.98 4.03 12.29
CA ALA A 225 -5.25 3.33 12.16
C ALA A 225 -5.38 2.56 10.84
N ASP A 226 -4.88 3.14 9.74
CA ASP A 226 -4.81 2.49 8.43
C ASP A 226 -3.86 1.28 8.46
N ALA A 227 -2.63 1.47 8.94
CA ALA A 227 -1.62 0.42 9.06
C ALA A 227 -2.08 -0.77 9.93
N LEU A 228 -2.79 -0.50 11.03
CA LEU A 228 -3.30 -1.55 11.94
C LEU A 228 -4.48 -2.35 11.34
N ASP A 229 -5.11 -1.89 10.27
CA ASP A 229 -6.21 -2.62 9.65
C ASP A 229 -5.70 -3.72 8.69
N ALA A 230 -5.41 -4.88 9.29
CA ALA A 230 -5.10 -6.12 8.57
C ALA A 230 -6.22 -7.17 8.71
N THR A 231 -7.48 -6.74 8.68
CA THR A 231 -8.65 -7.60 8.91
C THR A 231 -9.08 -8.45 7.71
N GLU A 232 -9.53 -9.69 8.00
CA GLU A 232 -9.78 -10.76 7.02
C GLU A 232 -11.07 -10.65 6.17
N ASP A 233 -12.03 -9.74 6.44
CA ASP A 233 -13.32 -9.71 5.69
C ASP A 233 -13.32 -8.92 4.38
N ARG A 234 -12.17 -8.46 3.90
CA ARG A 234 -12.14 -7.64 2.69
C ARG A 234 -12.40 -8.54 1.48
N ALA A 235 -13.65 -8.53 1.02
CA ALA A 235 -14.27 -9.45 0.05
C ALA A 235 -14.43 -10.90 0.54
N THR A 236 -15.68 -11.28 0.86
CA THR A 236 -16.13 -12.68 0.97
C THR A 236 -15.44 -13.56 -0.07
N ARG A 237 -14.69 -14.57 0.41
CA ARG A 237 -13.97 -15.63 -0.33
C ARG A 237 -14.83 -16.33 -1.40
N LYS A 238 -15.22 -15.63 -2.46
CA LYS A 238 -15.78 -16.24 -3.66
C LYS A 238 -14.59 -16.68 -4.50
N LEU A 239 -14.44 -17.99 -4.69
CA LEU A 239 -13.34 -18.58 -5.47
C LEU A 239 -13.16 -17.93 -6.86
N GLY A 240 -14.25 -17.49 -7.50
CA GLY A 240 -14.19 -16.74 -8.77
C GLY A 240 -13.47 -15.39 -8.65
N TYR A 241 -13.68 -14.67 -7.55
CA TYR A 241 -13.05 -13.38 -7.28
C TYR A 241 -11.55 -13.53 -6.99
N ILE A 242 -11.16 -14.53 -6.19
CA ILE A 242 -9.74 -14.83 -5.91
C ILE A 242 -8.98 -15.11 -7.21
N ARG A 243 -9.58 -15.89 -8.12
CA ARG A 243 -8.97 -16.19 -9.43
C ARG A 243 -8.79 -14.92 -10.29
N ASP A 244 -9.77 -14.02 -10.28
CA ASP A 244 -9.72 -12.80 -11.08
C ASP A 244 -8.74 -11.77 -10.49
N VAL A 245 -8.62 -11.68 -9.16
CA VAL A 245 -7.60 -10.84 -8.50
C VAL A 245 -6.20 -11.39 -8.78
N LEU A 246 -5.97 -12.69 -8.58
CA LEU A 246 -4.67 -13.33 -8.86
C LEU A 246 -4.21 -13.14 -10.32
N LYS A 247 -5.14 -13.09 -11.28
CA LYS A 247 -4.82 -12.89 -12.70
C LYS A 247 -4.50 -11.44 -13.06
N ASN A 248 -5.16 -10.48 -12.42
CA ASN A 248 -5.10 -9.07 -12.83
C ASN A 248 -4.19 -8.21 -11.94
N ASP A 249 -4.04 -8.56 -10.67
CA ASP A 249 -3.24 -7.80 -9.69
C ASP A 249 -2.75 -8.72 -8.55
N ILE A 250 -1.56 -9.31 -8.71
CA ILE A 250 -0.98 -10.19 -7.66
C ILE A 250 -0.74 -9.43 -6.37
N GLY A 251 -0.45 -8.13 -6.40
CA GLY A 251 -0.16 -7.36 -5.18
C GLY A 251 -1.40 -7.28 -4.30
N GLN A 252 -2.57 -7.06 -4.91
CA GLN A 252 -3.85 -7.17 -4.19
C GLN A 252 -4.13 -8.59 -3.69
N ALA A 253 -3.66 -9.62 -4.40
CA ALA A 253 -3.76 -10.98 -3.92
C ALA A 253 -2.88 -11.24 -2.69
N VAL A 254 -1.66 -10.70 -2.65
CA VAL A 254 -0.75 -10.78 -1.49
C VAL A 254 -1.39 -10.11 -0.26
N HIS A 255 -1.89 -8.87 -0.40
CA HIS A 255 -2.65 -8.22 0.69
C HIS A 255 -3.83 -9.08 1.16
N MET A 256 -4.63 -9.60 0.22
CA MET A 256 -5.78 -10.43 0.57
C MET A 256 -5.38 -11.75 1.26
N ALA A 257 -4.24 -12.34 0.92
CA ALA A 257 -3.75 -13.57 1.51
C ALA A 257 -3.32 -13.39 2.97
N PHE A 258 -2.74 -12.24 3.30
CA PHE A 258 -2.08 -12.03 4.59
C PHE A 258 -2.83 -11.12 5.55
N LYS A 259 -3.95 -10.49 5.15
CA LYS A 259 -4.88 -9.86 6.10
C LYS A 259 -5.67 -10.92 6.87
N ILE A 260 -5.17 -11.29 8.05
CA ILE A 260 -5.71 -12.40 8.86
C ILE A 260 -6.20 -11.99 10.26
N LEU A 261 -6.24 -10.69 10.59
CA LEU A 261 -6.78 -10.25 11.88
C LEU A 261 -8.27 -10.60 12.00
N ARG A 262 -8.66 -11.04 13.21
CA ARG A 262 -10.04 -11.46 13.47
C ARG A 262 -11.02 -10.35 13.11
N LYS A 263 -11.98 -10.74 12.29
CA LYS A 263 -13.07 -9.91 11.79
C LYS A 263 -14.14 -9.65 12.85
N VAL A 264 -14.72 -8.46 12.80
CA VAL A 264 -15.93 -8.08 13.53
C VAL A 264 -17.15 -8.23 12.62
N ARG A 265 -18.07 -9.15 12.93
CA ARG A 265 -19.44 -9.14 12.35
C ARG A 265 -20.47 -9.05 13.48
N GLY A 266 -21.09 -7.88 13.61
CA GLY A 266 -22.44 -7.73 14.19
C GLY A 266 -22.64 -7.77 15.72
N VAL A 267 -21.62 -7.84 16.60
CA VAL A 267 -21.81 -7.81 18.08
C VAL A 267 -20.59 -7.16 18.82
N SER A 268 -20.81 -6.72 20.07
CA SER A 268 -19.98 -5.88 20.97
C SER A 268 -18.45 -6.07 21.00
N HIS A 269 -17.76 -4.94 20.79
CA HIS A 269 -16.37 -4.45 21.00
C HIS A 269 -15.29 -5.22 21.79
N SER A 270 -15.55 -6.35 22.46
CA SER A 270 -14.50 -7.10 23.22
C SER A 270 -13.67 -8.08 22.38
N GLU A 271 -13.96 -8.21 21.08
CA GLU A 271 -13.38 -9.24 20.19
C GLU A 271 -12.82 -8.69 18.87
N SER A 272 -12.33 -7.45 18.86
CA SER A 272 -11.59 -6.90 17.72
C SER A 272 -10.25 -7.62 17.50
N GLY A 273 -9.83 -7.75 16.23
CA GLY A 273 -8.49 -8.18 15.84
C GLY A 273 -7.39 -7.18 16.24
N VAL A 274 -7.75 -5.97 16.66
CA VAL A 274 -6.83 -4.97 17.22
C VAL A 274 -7.37 -4.51 18.58
N LYS A 275 -6.61 -4.69 19.65
CA LYS A 275 -6.97 -4.21 21.00
C LYS A 275 -5.98 -3.16 21.44
N ILE A 276 -6.47 -1.97 21.75
CA ILE A 276 -5.64 -0.83 22.16
C ILE A 276 -5.81 -0.64 23.66
N ALA A 277 -4.70 -0.68 24.39
CA ALA A 277 -4.62 -0.38 25.81
C ALA A 277 -3.46 0.59 26.07
N TYR A 278 -3.40 1.16 27.28
CA TYR A 278 -2.34 2.09 27.67
C TYR A 278 -0.94 1.46 27.70
N ASP A 279 -0.84 0.14 27.88
CA ASP A 279 0.40 -0.60 28.03
C ASP A 279 0.82 -1.38 26.78
N ARG A 280 -0.11 -1.63 25.84
CA ARG A 280 0.15 -2.35 24.59
C ARG A 280 -0.96 -2.23 23.56
N ILE A 281 -0.61 -2.46 22.30
CA ILE A 281 -1.54 -2.69 21.19
C ILE A 281 -1.41 -4.15 20.75
N VAL A 282 -2.50 -4.91 20.78
CA VAL A 282 -2.51 -6.36 20.49
C VAL A 282 -3.17 -6.64 19.14
N LEU A 283 -2.42 -7.27 18.24
CA LEU A 283 -2.85 -7.81 16.96
C LEU A 283 -3.32 -9.27 17.14
N ASP A 284 -4.63 -9.49 17.27
CA ASP A 284 -5.24 -10.82 17.45
C ASP A 284 -5.56 -11.47 16.09
N VAL A 285 -4.69 -12.41 15.70
CA VAL A 285 -4.84 -13.21 14.47
C VAL A 285 -5.72 -14.44 14.66
N GLY A 286 -6.17 -14.72 15.89
CA GLY A 286 -7.00 -15.87 16.25
C GLY A 286 -6.26 -17.21 16.35
N PRO A 287 -6.95 -18.27 16.80
CA PRO A 287 -6.37 -19.61 16.92
C PRO A 287 -6.29 -20.32 15.57
N GLY A 288 -5.34 -21.27 15.46
CA GLY A 288 -5.30 -22.25 14.36
C GLY A 288 -4.83 -21.71 13.01
N ARG A 289 -4.04 -20.63 13.00
CA ARG A 289 -3.40 -20.11 11.79
C ARG A 289 -2.24 -21.01 11.37
N GLU A 290 -2.15 -21.27 10.07
CA GLU A 290 -1.03 -22.03 9.51
C GLU A 290 0.27 -21.21 9.52
N GLU A 291 1.43 -21.88 9.57
CA GLU A 291 2.73 -21.20 9.55
C GLU A 291 2.89 -20.29 8.33
N ALA A 292 2.32 -20.69 7.19
CA ALA A 292 2.33 -19.90 5.95
C ALA A 292 1.55 -18.59 6.08
N GLU A 293 0.36 -18.62 6.69
CA GLU A 293 -0.44 -17.42 6.94
C GLU A 293 0.27 -16.49 7.92
N LEU A 294 0.82 -17.05 9.02
CA LEU A 294 1.53 -16.29 10.04
C LEU A 294 2.80 -15.66 9.49
N LEU A 295 3.63 -16.40 8.75
CA LEU A 295 4.85 -15.88 8.16
C LEU A 295 4.54 -14.77 7.15
N GLY A 296 3.53 -14.97 6.31
CA GLY A 296 3.05 -13.95 5.38
C GLY A 296 2.59 -12.69 6.09
N PHE A 297 1.73 -12.80 7.12
CA PHE A 297 1.30 -11.67 7.94
C PHE A 297 2.47 -10.93 8.60
N LEU A 298 3.41 -11.66 9.20
CA LEU A 298 4.56 -11.09 9.88
C LEU A 298 5.51 -10.34 8.93
N LEU A 299 5.78 -10.89 7.74
CA LEU A 299 6.68 -10.25 6.78
C LEU A 299 5.99 -9.09 6.05
N PHE A 300 4.75 -9.32 5.60
CA PHE A 300 4.04 -8.37 4.75
C PHE A 300 3.28 -7.33 5.58
N GLU A 301 2.30 -7.73 6.39
CA GLU A 301 1.51 -6.74 7.14
C GLU A 301 2.34 -6.07 8.24
N VAL A 302 3.13 -6.83 9.01
CA VAL A 302 3.93 -6.23 10.09
C VAL A 302 5.23 -5.60 9.57
N GLY A 303 6.01 -6.33 8.76
CA GLY A 303 7.33 -5.89 8.28
C GLY A 303 7.29 -4.80 7.21
N GLU A 304 6.31 -4.84 6.28
CA GLU A 304 6.13 -3.82 5.24
C GLU A 304 5.15 -2.74 5.68
N ASN A 305 3.88 -3.11 5.87
CA ASN A 305 2.79 -2.12 5.98
C ASN A 305 2.78 -1.38 7.33
N MET A 306 3.13 -2.04 8.45
CA MET A 306 3.03 -1.44 9.78
C MET A 306 4.32 -0.79 10.28
N TYR A 307 5.50 -1.33 9.97
CA TYR A 307 6.73 -0.95 10.67
C TYR A 307 7.06 0.55 10.57
N ASP A 308 7.16 1.09 9.36
CA ASP A 308 7.54 2.49 9.15
C ASP A 308 6.46 3.46 9.63
N ASP A 309 5.19 3.11 9.42
CA ASP A 309 4.03 3.90 9.84
C ASP A 309 3.88 3.92 11.36
N TYR A 310 4.10 2.79 12.03
CA TYR A 310 4.13 2.69 13.48
C TYR A 310 5.21 3.59 14.08
N LYS A 311 6.42 3.54 13.52
CA LYS A 311 7.55 4.36 13.97
C LYS A 311 7.30 5.86 13.71
N ALA A 312 6.84 6.22 12.52
CA ALA A 312 6.54 7.60 12.17
C ALA A 312 5.40 8.18 13.03
N ALA A 313 4.36 7.39 13.29
CA ALA A 313 3.28 7.77 14.18
C ALA A 313 3.75 7.92 15.64
N ALA A 314 4.59 7.01 16.15
CA ALA A 314 5.16 7.12 17.49
C ALA A 314 5.96 8.43 17.67
N ASP A 315 6.83 8.75 16.72
CA ASP A 315 7.62 9.98 16.73
C ASP A 315 6.72 11.23 16.69
N ALA A 316 5.70 11.21 15.82
CA ALA A 316 4.76 12.32 15.68
C ALA A 316 3.89 12.54 16.93
N LEU A 317 3.38 11.47 17.54
CA LEU A 317 2.60 11.53 18.79
C LEU A 317 3.44 12.04 19.96
N HIS A 318 4.69 11.58 20.07
CA HIS A 318 5.63 12.05 21.08
C HIS A 318 5.94 13.55 20.88
N ALA A 319 6.25 13.96 19.66
CA ALA A 319 6.57 15.35 19.33
C ALA A 319 5.38 16.31 19.42
N SER A 320 4.15 15.80 19.37
CA SER A 320 2.91 16.58 19.43
C SER A 320 2.44 16.79 20.87
N HIS A 321 2.27 15.71 21.64
CA HIS A 321 1.66 15.74 22.98
C HIS A 321 2.48 14.99 24.05
N GLY A 322 3.72 14.57 23.75
CA GLY A 322 4.52 13.76 24.66
C GLY A 322 3.97 12.34 24.87
N ILE A 323 3.08 11.89 23.98
CA ILE A 323 2.45 10.57 24.05
C ILE A 323 3.48 9.52 23.68
N GLN A 324 3.70 8.56 24.57
CA GLN A 324 4.47 7.36 24.26
C GLN A 324 3.53 6.32 23.68
N LEU A 325 3.75 5.93 22.42
CA LEU A 325 2.95 4.90 21.78
C LEU A 325 3.19 3.54 22.48
N PRO A 326 2.14 2.79 22.87
CA PRO A 326 2.32 1.49 23.48
C PRO A 326 2.93 0.47 22.51
N PRO A 327 3.76 -0.48 23.01
CA PRO A 327 4.41 -1.49 22.18
C PRO A 327 3.41 -2.37 21.44
N LEU A 328 3.82 -2.88 20.28
CA LEU A 328 3.04 -3.86 19.51
C LEU A 328 3.19 -5.27 20.08
N TRP A 329 2.07 -5.99 20.11
CA TRP A 329 1.97 -7.39 20.52
C TRP A 329 1.15 -8.14 19.48
N ILE A 330 1.39 -9.44 19.38
CA ILE A 330 0.62 -10.34 18.52
C ILE A 330 0.04 -11.47 19.37
N LYS A 331 -1.19 -11.86 19.07
CA LYS A 331 -1.90 -12.95 19.74
C LYS A 331 -2.35 -13.99 18.72
N ALA A 332 -1.85 -15.22 18.88
CA ALA A 332 -2.24 -16.40 18.10
C ALA A 332 -2.79 -17.48 19.04
N GLY A 333 -4.11 -17.64 19.08
CA GLY A 333 -4.78 -18.51 20.03
C GLY A 333 -4.53 -18.08 21.49
N ASP A 334 -3.91 -18.96 22.28
CA ASP A 334 -3.56 -18.69 23.69
C ASP A 334 -2.15 -18.08 23.85
N ARG A 335 -1.39 -17.97 22.75
CA ARG A 335 -0.05 -17.35 22.74
C ARG A 335 -0.16 -15.87 22.50
N GLU A 336 0.65 -15.11 23.24
CA GLU A 336 0.76 -13.67 23.09
C GLU A 336 2.23 -13.29 23.23
N GLU A 337 2.77 -12.60 22.22
CA GLU A 337 4.19 -12.26 22.13
C GLU A 337 4.36 -10.77 21.84
N SER A 338 5.37 -10.15 22.45
CA SER A 338 5.74 -8.77 22.11
C SER A 338 6.46 -8.76 20.77
N LEU A 339 6.08 -7.84 19.89
CA LEU A 339 6.71 -7.66 18.58
C LEU A 339 7.94 -6.75 18.63
N GLU A 340 8.13 -5.95 19.69
CA GLU A 340 9.24 -4.98 19.82
C GLU A 340 10.63 -5.56 19.48
N PRO A 341 11.02 -6.76 19.95
CA PRO A 341 12.33 -7.33 19.62
C PRO A 341 12.47 -7.75 18.16
N TYR A 342 11.36 -7.86 17.43
CA TYR A 342 11.28 -8.48 16.10
C TYR A 342 10.95 -7.47 15.00
N LEU A 343 10.38 -6.30 15.31
CA LEU A 343 9.90 -5.32 14.32
C LEU A 343 10.95 -4.98 13.25
N LEU A 344 12.17 -4.61 13.66
CA LEU A 344 13.26 -4.31 12.72
C LEU A 344 13.64 -5.55 11.89
N HIS A 345 13.71 -6.73 12.52
CA HIS A 345 14.06 -7.97 11.82
C HIS A 345 13.00 -8.40 10.80
N LEU A 346 11.72 -8.15 11.08
CA LEU A 346 10.62 -8.38 10.15
C LEU A 346 10.71 -7.44 8.95
N HIS A 347 10.99 -6.16 9.19
CA HIS A 347 11.20 -5.18 8.13
C HIS A 347 12.42 -5.50 7.25
N GLU A 348 13.58 -5.79 7.84
CA GLU A 348 14.78 -6.19 7.11
C GLU A 348 14.56 -7.51 6.33
N ALA A 349 13.82 -8.46 6.91
CA ALA A 349 13.47 -9.70 6.24
C ALA A 349 12.55 -9.46 5.04
N HIS A 350 11.57 -8.56 5.17
CA HIS A 350 10.72 -8.13 4.08
C HIS A 350 11.55 -7.51 2.94
N GLU A 351 12.40 -6.51 3.23
CA GLU A 351 13.27 -5.91 2.20
C GLU A 351 14.14 -6.97 1.50
N LYS A 352 14.66 -7.94 2.26
CA LYS A 352 15.47 -9.02 1.70
C LYS A 352 14.65 -9.90 0.75
N ILE A 353 13.41 -10.24 1.11
CA ILE A 353 12.57 -11.14 0.33
C ILE A 353 12.09 -10.50 -0.98
N GLU A 354 11.79 -9.20 -0.97
CA GLU A 354 11.40 -8.45 -2.17
C GLU A 354 12.50 -8.43 -3.24
N ASN A 355 13.76 -8.51 -2.81
CA ASN A 355 14.91 -8.53 -3.70
C ASN A 355 15.14 -9.90 -4.38
N ILE A 356 14.46 -10.95 -3.93
CA ILE A 356 14.51 -12.28 -4.54
C ILE A 356 13.53 -12.33 -5.72
N LYS A 357 14.04 -12.66 -6.91
CA LYS A 357 13.22 -12.71 -8.13
C LYS A 357 12.76 -14.12 -8.44
N LEU A 358 11.47 -14.28 -8.69
CA LEU A 358 10.91 -15.53 -9.20
C LEU A 358 11.15 -15.64 -10.70
N THR A 359 12.11 -16.48 -11.08
CA THR A 359 12.30 -16.97 -12.46
C THR A 359 11.66 -18.34 -12.64
N GLU A 360 11.48 -18.79 -13.89
CA GLU A 360 10.98 -20.13 -14.20
C GLU A 360 11.73 -21.27 -13.47
N ASP A 361 13.05 -21.14 -13.31
CA ASP A 361 13.90 -22.11 -12.61
C ASP A 361 13.96 -21.90 -11.08
N SER A 362 13.14 -21.00 -10.53
CA SER A 362 13.17 -20.67 -9.10
C SER A 362 12.70 -21.87 -8.26
N PRO A 363 13.37 -22.17 -7.12
CA PRO A 363 12.93 -23.25 -6.23
C PRO A 363 11.51 -23.06 -5.70
N TYR A 364 11.06 -21.81 -5.59
CA TYR A 364 9.69 -21.47 -5.20
C TYR A 364 8.66 -21.89 -6.26
N ILE A 365 8.99 -21.72 -7.55
CA ILE A 365 8.14 -22.11 -8.66
C ILE A 365 8.06 -23.64 -8.76
N GLU A 366 9.19 -24.33 -8.60
CA GLU A 366 9.21 -25.79 -8.57
C GLU A 366 8.44 -26.36 -7.38
N GLU A 367 8.55 -25.76 -6.20
CA GLU A 367 7.79 -26.20 -5.02
C GLU A 367 6.28 -25.97 -5.18
N LEU A 368 5.87 -24.85 -5.80
CA LEU A 368 4.46 -24.62 -6.16
C LEU A 368 3.94 -25.70 -7.12
N LYS A 369 4.70 -26.05 -8.16
CA LYS A 369 4.34 -27.12 -9.11
C LYS A 369 4.18 -28.45 -8.39
N ARG A 370 5.16 -28.81 -7.56
CA ARG A 370 5.20 -30.06 -6.79
C ARG A 370 4.04 -30.17 -5.81
N SER A 371 3.67 -29.06 -5.18
CA SER A 371 2.58 -29.00 -4.20
C SER A 371 1.19 -29.01 -4.83
N GLY A 372 1.10 -28.91 -6.16
CA GLY A 372 -0.16 -29.01 -6.90
C GLY A 372 -0.87 -27.66 -7.12
N ALA A 373 -0.13 -26.54 -7.05
CA ALA A 373 -0.70 -25.23 -7.34
C ALA A 373 -1.25 -25.17 -8.79
N PRO A 374 -2.34 -24.41 -9.04
CA PRO A 374 -2.92 -24.32 -10.38
C PRO A 374 -1.89 -23.83 -11.42
N LYS A 375 -1.71 -24.61 -12.49
CA LYS A 375 -0.70 -24.34 -13.54
C LYS A 375 -0.78 -22.91 -14.09
N GLU A 376 -1.99 -22.39 -14.34
CA GLU A 376 -2.18 -21.02 -14.84
C GLU A 376 -1.58 -19.94 -13.92
N LEU A 377 -1.57 -20.17 -12.60
CA LEU A 377 -1.01 -19.23 -11.62
C LEU A 377 0.49 -19.41 -11.46
N VAL A 378 0.96 -20.66 -11.51
CA VAL A 378 2.40 -20.96 -11.55
C VAL A 378 3.04 -20.30 -12.77
N ASP A 379 2.44 -20.47 -13.96
CA ASP A 379 2.91 -19.87 -15.21
C ASP A 379 2.90 -18.34 -15.15
N LEU A 380 1.99 -17.73 -14.38
CA LEU A 380 1.92 -16.28 -14.16
C LEU A 380 3.05 -15.76 -13.26
N LEU A 381 3.48 -16.55 -12.27
CA LEU A 381 4.61 -16.21 -11.40
C LEU A 381 5.97 -16.55 -12.02
N ALA A 382 6.02 -17.59 -12.85
CA ALA A 382 7.21 -18.08 -13.53
C ALA A 382 7.62 -17.10 -14.64
N GLN A 383 8.23 -15.99 -14.25
CA GLN A 383 8.76 -15.04 -15.23
C GLN A 383 9.83 -15.72 -16.05
N LYS A 384 9.72 -15.61 -17.38
CA LYS A 384 10.84 -15.94 -18.26
C LYS A 384 12.04 -15.13 -17.80
N ARG A 385 13.12 -15.81 -17.47
CA ARG A 385 14.38 -15.16 -17.15
C ARG A 385 14.72 -14.22 -18.31
N SER A 386 14.94 -12.95 -18.00
CA SER A 386 15.47 -12.02 -19.01
C SER A 386 16.83 -12.54 -19.46
N PRO A 387 17.05 -12.75 -20.76
CA PRO A 387 18.34 -13.21 -21.24
C PRO A 387 19.41 -12.19 -20.81
N THR A 388 20.53 -12.69 -20.33
CA THR A 388 21.69 -11.87 -20.00
C THR A 388 22.16 -11.14 -21.26
N PRO A 389 22.82 -9.97 -21.12
CA PRO A 389 23.45 -9.29 -22.25
C PRO A 389 24.31 -10.25 -23.09
N GLN A 390 25.02 -11.16 -22.44
CA GLN A 390 25.80 -12.23 -23.06
C GLN A 390 24.97 -13.19 -23.91
N GLU A 391 23.83 -13.66 -23.41
CA GLU A 391 22.93 -14.55 -24.15
C GLU A 391 22.29 -13.84 -25.36
N VAL A 392 21.80 -12.60 -25.16
CA VAL A 392 21.28 -11.77 -26.26
C VAL A 392 22.36 -11.55 -27.33
N CYS A 393 23.58 -11.23 -26.91
CA CYS A 393 24.68 -10.96 -27.82
C CYS A 393 25.17 -12.23 -28.53
N ARG A 394 25.19 -13.38 -27.86
CA ARG A 394 25.47 -14.66 -28.51
C ARG A 394 24.43 -14.99 -29.57
N GLU A 395 23.15 -14.81 -29.28
CA GLU A 395 22.07 -15.06 -30.24
C GLU A 395 22.18 -14.11 -31.44
N LYS A 396 22.35 -12.81 -31.20
CA LYS A 396 22.47 -11.81 -32.28
C LYS A 396 23.75 -11.98 -33.11
N CYS A 397 24.86 -12.35 -32.48
CA CYS A 397 26.10 -12.63 -33.20
C CYS A 397 26.01 -13.91 -34.00
N LYS A 398 25.30 -14.93 -33.50
CA LYS A 398 24.99 -16.15 -34.25
C LYS A 398 24.21 -15.83 -35.52
N ASP A 399 23.09 -15.12 -35.38
CA ASP A 399 22.26 -14.72 -36.53
C ASP A 399 23.08 -13.94 -37.57
N LEU A 400 23.94 -13.03 -37.11
CA LEU A 400 24.77 -12.21 -37.99
C LEU A 400 25.86 -13.03 -38.71
N ILE A 401 26.50 -13.95 -38.00
CA ILE A 401 27.56 -14.80 -38.55
C ILE A 401 26.99 -15.82 -39.54
N ASP A 402 25.84 -16.43 -39.20
CA ASP A 402 25.12 -17.35 -40.08
C ASP A 402 24.68 -16.63 -41.37
N LEU A 403 24.30 -15.35 -41.28
CA LEU A 403 23.91 -14.54 -42.43
C LEU A 403 25.11 -14.09 -43.31
N LEU A 404 26.29 -13.91 -42.71
CA LEU A 404 27.50 -13.47 -43.40
C LEU A 404 28.41 -14.61 -43.87
N GLY A 405 28.20 -15.84 -43.38
CA GLY A 405 29.00 -17.02 -43.70
C GLY A 405 30.44 -16.96 -43.18
N VAL A 406 30.69 -16.24 -42.08
CA VAL A 406 32.04 -15.99 -41.54
C VAL A 406 32.29 -16.84 -40.29
N GLU A 407 32.75 -18.07 -40.46
CA GLU A 407 32.96 -19.04 -39.37
C GLU A 407 34.35 -18.94 -38.72
N SER A 408 34.76 -17.78 -38.21
CA SER A 408 36.03 -17.64 -37.47
C SER A 408 35.82 -17.31 -35.98
N ALA A 409 36.57 -17.98 -35.09
CA ALA A 409 36.46 -17.79 -33.63
C ALA A 409 36.75 -16.34 -33.19
N GLU A 410 37.68 -15.66 -33.86
CA GLU A 410 38.01 -14.25 -33.58
C GLU A 410 36.84 -13.30 -33.92
N SER A 411 36.07 -13.61 -34.97
CA SER A 411 34.89 -12.82 -35.35
C SER A 411 33.74 -12.98 -34.36
N TRP A 412 33.60 -14.18 -33.78
CA TRP A 412 32.63 -14.47 -32.73
C TRP A 412 32.90 -13.68 -31.44
N GLU A 413 34.13 -13.73 -30.92
CA GLU A 413 34.50 -13.02 -29.70
C GLU A 413 34.39 -11.49 -29.88
N TYR A 414 34.86 -10.97 -31.02
CA TYR A 414 34.76 -9.54 -31.33
C TYR A 414 33.30 -9.06 -31.41
N CYS A 415 32.42 -9.83 -32.05
CA CYS A 415 31.00 -9.51 -32.15
C CYS A 415 30.32 -9.50 -30.77
N ILE A 416 30.53 -10.54 -29.97
CA ILE A 416 29.92 -10.66 -28.63
C ILE A 416 30.35 -9.47 -27.76
N GLN A 417 31.64 -9.16 -27.73
CA GLN A 417 32.17 -8.05 -26.93
C GLN A 417 31.56 -6.70 -27.34
N LYS A 418 31.47 -6.41 -28.64
CA LYS A 418 30.87 -5.15 -29.13
C LYS A 418 29.38 -5.04 -28.84
N CYS A 419 28.66 -6.15 -28.94
CA CYS A 419 27.26 -6.20 -28.57
C CYS A 419 27.09 -5.97 -27.06
N GLU A 420 27.91 -6.60 -26.20
CA GLU A 420 27.83 -6.41 -24.74
C GLU A 420 28.09 -4.96 -24.33
N ASP A 421 29.08 -4.29 -24.94
CA ASP A 421 29.36 -2.88 -24.72
C ASP A 421 28.18 -1.98 -25.13
N LEU A 422 27.53 -2.31 -26.25
CA LEU A 422 26.34 -1.61 -26.73
C LEU A 422 25.14 -1.82 -25.81
N VAL A 423 24.88 -3.06 -25.37
CA VAL A 423 23.79 -3.38 -24.44
C VAL A 423 24.01 -2.69 -23.09
N LYS A 424 25.24 -2.65 -22.56
CA LYS A 424 25.57 -1.88 -21.35
C LYS A 424 25.29 -0.39 -21.54
N SER A 425 25.75 0.20 -22.64
CA SER A 425 25.51 1.62 -22.97
C SER A 425 24.02 1.95 -23.14
N LEU A 426 23.25 1.05 -23.77
CA LEU A 426 21.80 1.19 -23.94
C LEU A 426 21.05 0.94 -22.63
N ALA A 427 21.49 0.03 -21.77
CA ALA A 427 20.89 -0.20 -20.45
C ALA A 427 21.11 0.98 -19.50
N GLU A 428 22.27 1.65 -19.59
CA GLU A 428 22.53 2.91 -18.88
C GLU A 428 21.64 4.06 -19.37
N LYS A 429 21.37 4.11 -20.68
CA LYS A 429 20.46 5.11 -21.30
C LYS A 429 18.96 4.74 -21.16
N GLY A 430 18.65 3.47 -20.98
CA GLY A 430 17.32 2.87 -21.07
C GLY A 430 16.59 2.68 -19.74
N LYS A 431 16.98 3.40 -18.68
CA LYS A 431 16.34 3.37 -17.34
C LYS A 431 14.81 3.68 -17.31
N ASN A 432 14.15 3.89 -18.46
CA ASN A 432 12.75 4.29 -18.59
C ASN A 432 11.83 3.28 -19.31
N ALA A 433 12.26 2.03 -19.55
CA ALA A 433 11.32 0.99 -19.98
C ALA A 433 10.55 0.45 -18.77
N THR A 434 9.22 0.45 -18.84
CA THR A 434 8.31 -0.13 -17.83
C THR A 434 8.71 -1.59 -17.62
N ARG A 435 9.44 -1.87 -16.54
CA ARG A 435 9.87 -3.23 -16.22
C ARG A 435 8.62 -4.05 -15.86
N PRO A 436 8.53 -5.32 -16.28
CA PRO A 436 7.56 -6.24 -15.70
C PRO A 436 7.67 -6.18 -14.18
N GLN A 437 6.54 -6.08 -13.49
CA GLN A 437 6.47 -6.09 -12.03
C GLN A 437 7.24 -7.32 -11.54
N GLN A 438 8.32 -7.14 -10.79
CA GLN A 438 9.17 -8.25 -10.37
C GLN A 438 8.40 -9.07 -9.34
N ARG A 439 8.27 -10.38 -9.58
CA ARG A 439 7.62 -11.29 -8.65
C ARG A 439 8.63 -11.80 -7.62
N ASN A 440 8.17 -11.98 -6.38
CA ASN A 440 9.00 -12.36 -5.24
C ASN A 440 8.41 -13.57 -4.48
N PRO A 441 9.14 -14.17 -3.52
CA PRO A 441 8.66 -15.33 -2.77
C PRO A 441 7.34 -15.15 -2.00
N LEU A 442 6.99 -13.92 -1.58
CA LEU A 442 5.69 -13.66 -0.95
C LEU A 442 4.54 -13.82 -1.94
N ASP A 443 4.75 -13.52 -3.22
CA ASP A 443 3.75 -13.82 -4.26
C ASP A 443 3.48 -15.33 -4.36
N ALA A 444 4.53 -16.15 -4.28
CA ALA A 444 4.41 -17.60 -4.30
C ALA A 444 3.71 -18.13 -3.05
N LEU A 445 4.05 -17.61 -1.88
CA LEU A 445 3.40 -17.96 -0.62
C LEU A 445 1.92 -17.56 -0.63
N ALA A 446 1.59 -16.36 -1.12
CA ALA A 446 0.22 -15.88 -1.25
C ALA A 446 -0.61 -16.74 -2.20
N VAL A 447 -0.04 -17.17 -3.33
CA VAL A 447 -0.70 -18.14 -4.22
C VAL A 447 -1.00 -19.43 -3.46
N ALA A 448 -0.03 -20.01 -2.76
CA ALA A 448 -0.24 -21.25 -2.02
C ALA A 448 -1.34 -21.12 -0.95
N VAL A 449 -1.33 -20.04 -0.17
CA VAL A 449 -2.35 -19.73 0.85
C VAL A 449 -3.73 -19.58 0.21
N LEU A 450 -3.86 -18.76 -0.84
CA LEU A 450 -5.14 -18.48 -1.49
C LEU A 450 -5.71 -19.70 -2.22
N THR A 451 -4.86 -20.60 -2.72
CA THR A 451 -5.27 -21.83 -3.40
C THR A 451 -5.31 -23.04 -2.47
N GLN A 452 -5.11 -22.86 -1.16
CA GLN A 452 -5.09 -23.93 -0.16
C GLN A 452 -4.17 -25.08 -0.55
N THR A 453 -3.03 -24.73 -1.12
CA THR A 453 -1.99 -25.66 -1.56
C THR A 453 -0.96 -25.79 -0.43
N PRO A 454 -0.42 -26.99 -0.16
CA PRO A 454 0.62 -27.16 0.86
C PRO A 454 1.74 -26.14 0.70
N ALA A 455 2.01 -25.37 1.76
CA ALA A 455 2.91 -24.22 1.74
C ALA A 455 4.18 -24.42 2.59
N ASP A 456 4.30 -25.53 3.33
CA ASP A 456 5.44 -25.81 4.23
C ASP A 456 6.79 -25.73 3.50
N GLY A 457 6.85 -26.26 2.28
CA GLY A 457 8.05 -26.20 1.44
C GLY A 457 8.44 -24.76 1.09
N ILE A 458 7.45 -23.90 0.79
CA ILE A 458 7.68 -22.48 0.51
C ILE A 458 8.15 -21.75 1.78
N VAL A 459 7.49 -21.99 2.91
CA VAL A 459 7.88 -21.44 4.23
C VAL A 459 9.34 -21.78 4.53
N HIS A 460 9.75 -23.05 4.35
CA HIS A 460 11.12 -23.47 4.59
C HIS A 460 12.13 -22.81 3.64
N LEU A 461 11.77 -22.64 2.36
CA LEU A 461 12.62 -21.92 1.41
C LEU A 461 12.79 -20.45 1.81
N ILE A 462 11.70 -19.79 2.23
CA ILE A 462 11.74 -18.40 2.70
C ILE A 462 12.65 -18.29 3.92
N LEU A 463 12.42 -19.08 4.96
CA LEU A 463 13.22 -19.02 6.19
C LEU A 463 14.70 -19.28 5.94
N ARG A 464 15.02 -20.24 5.03
CA ARG A 464 16.39 -20.50 4.58
C ARG A 464 17.01 -19.29 3.89
N ASP A 465 16.29 -18.67 2.95
CA ASP A 465 16.83 -17.55 2.16
C ASP A 465 16.92 -16.27 3.01
N LEU A 466 16.02 -16.10 3.98
CA LEU A 466 16.08 -15.02 4.96
C LEU A 466 17.26 -15.17 5.92
N ASP A 467 17.61 -16.39 6.32
CA ASP A 467 18.66 -16.68 7.33
C ASP A 467 18.46 -15.84 8.61
N SER A 468 17.20 -15.67 9.02
CA SER A 468 16.82 -14.82 10.16
C SER A 468 16.30 -15.68 11.32
N ARG A 469 17.16 -15.86 12.32
CA ARG A 469 16.83 -16.62 13.54
C ARG A 469 15.68 -16.00 14.32
N GLU A 470 15.58 -14.67 14.34
CA GLU A 470 14.54 -13.98 15.09
C GLU A 470 13.16 -14.14 14.45
N VAL A 471 13.07 -14.13 13.11
CA VAL A 471 11.82 -14.41 12.39
C VAL A 471 11.39 -15.86 12.62
N GLU A 472 12.32 -16.81 12.51
CA GLU A 472 12.03 -18.23 12.76
C GLU A 472 11.57 -18.48 14.21
N LYS A 473 12.24 -17.83 15.18
CA LYS A 473 11.89 -17.93 16.60
C LYS A 473 10.49 -17.38 16.88
N LEU A 474 10.15 -16.21 16.33
CA LEU A 474 8.82 -15.62 16.49
C LEU A 474 7.76 -16.53 15.87
N LEU A 475 7.97 -17.03 14.64
CA LEU A 475 7.02 -17.92 13.99
C LEU A 475 6.75 -19.19 14.83
N LYS A 476 7.82 -19.82 15.35
CA LYS A 476 7.71 -20.99 16.23
C LYS A 476 6.99 -20.70 17.55
N ALA A 477 7.16 -19.50 18.10
CA ALA A 477 6.46 -19.09 19.32
C ALA A 477 4.95 -18.95 19.11
N LEU A 478 4.53 -18.62 17.89
CA LEU A 478 3.12 -18.39 17.54
C LEU A 478 2.41 -19.64 16.98
N ALA A 479 3.13 -20.52 16.29
CA ALA A 479 2.56 -21.72 15.66
C ALA A 479 2.34 -22.92 16.63
N HIS A 480 2.76 -22.81 17.90
CA HIS A 480 2.78 -23.92 18.87
C HIS A 480 1.98 -23.69 20.17
#